data_AF-A0A443RTD2-F1
#
_entry.id   AF-A0A443RTD2-F1
#
_cell.length_a   1.000
_cell.length_b   1.000
_cell.length_c   1.000
_cell.angle_alpha   90.00
_cell.angle_beta   90.00
_cell.angle_gamma   90.00
#
_symmetry.space_group_name_H-M   'P 1'
#
loop_
_entity.id
_entity.type
_entity.pdbx_description
1 polymer ?
#
loop_
_entity_poly.entity_id
_entity_poly.type
_entity_poly.pdbx_seq_one_letter_code
_entity_poly.pdbx_strand_id
1 'polypeptide(L)'
;WKKFSKPATINAFYNSLENSIKFPAGILQGIFFGKDRPNYLNYGSIGYIIGHEITHGFDDKGRQFDKNGNNENWWEAETDKKFKNKIKCIIEQYSNYTVDALNE
;
A
#
# COMPACT_ATOMS: atom_id res chain seq x y z
N TRP A 1 8.11 17.48 -12.91
CA TRP A 1 7.31 17.14 -11.72
C TRP A 1 5.84 17.03 -12.11
N LYS A 2 5.38 15.84 -12.54
CA LYS A 2 3.94 15.59 -12.69
C LYS A 2 3.36 15.54 -11.26
N LYS A 3 2.43 16.43 -10.92
CA LYS A 3 1.78 16.45 -9.60
C LYS A 3 0.71 15.34 -9.58
N PHE A 4 0.94 14.29 -8.81
CA PHE A 4 -0.04 13.21 -8.63
C PHE A 4 -0.84 13.32 -7.33
N SER A 5 -0.45 14.22 -6.42
CA SER A 5 -1.17 14.52 -5.19
C SER A 5 -0.97 15.98 -4.78
N LYS A 6 -1.93 16.56 -4.06
CA LYS A 6 -1.81 17.91 -3.50
C LYS A 6 -1.05 17.81 -2.17
N PRO A 7 -0.15 18.76 -1.84
CA PRO A 7 0.65 18.69 -0.62
C PRO A 7 -0.19 18.69 0.68
N ALA A 8 -1.38 19.31 0.63
CA ALA A 8 -2.31 19.38 1.76
C ALA A 8 -3.24 18.15 1.89
N THR A 9 -3.09 17.13 1.03
CA THR A 9 -3.86 15.90 1.15
C THR A 9 -3.40 15.09 2.35
N ILE A 10 -4.34 14.62 3.17
CA ILE A 10 -4.08 13.66 4.25
C ILE A 10 -4.30 12.25 3.70
N ASN A 11 -3.30 11.74 2.99
CA ASN A 11 -3.29 10.37 2.44
C ASN A 11 -1.84 10.00 2.03
N ALA A 12 -1.60 8.76 1.62
CA ALA A 12 -0.37 8.30 0.96
C ALA A 12 -0.73 7.50 -0.30
N PHE A 13 0.23 7.33 -1.22
CA PHE A 13 -0.03 6.70 -2.52
C PHE A 13 1.18 5.97 -3.09
N TYR A 14 0.92 4.81 -3.69
CA TYR A 14 1.82 4.11 -4.61
C TYR A 14 1.41 4.34 -6.07
N ASN A 15 2.39 4.43 -6.97
CA ASN A 15 2.18 4.47 -8.42
C ASN A 15 3.07 3.44 -9.12
N SER A 16 2.43 2.41 -9.70
CA SER A 16 3.13 1.30 -10.38
C SER A 16 3.91 1.74 -11.62
N LEU A 17 3.40 2.72 -12.40
CA LEU A 17 4.06 3.19 -13.63
C LEU A 17 5.34 3.98 -13.36
N GLU A 18 5.46 4.57 -12.17
CA GLU A 18 6.66 5.30 -11.75
C GLU A 18 7.46 4.53 -10.70
N ASN A 19 6.98 3.35 -10.29
CA ASN A 19 7.46 2.58 -9.14
C ASN A 19 7.82 3.49 -7.94
N SER A 20 6.86 4.34 -7.53
CA SER A 20 7.11 5.39 -6.53
C SER A 20 6.06 5.42 -5.42
N ILE A 21 6.51 5.71 -4.20
CA ILE A 21 5.66 5.99 -3.04
C ILE A 21 5.66 7.50 -2.76
N LYS A 22 4.51 8.05 -2.37
CA LYS A 22 4.32 9.49 -2.16
C LYS A 22 3.65 9.76 -0.82
N PHE A 23 4.30 10.60 -0.02
CA PHE A 23 3.82 11.08 1.28
C PHE A 23 3.66 12.60 1.23
N PRO A 24 2.46 13.11 0.89
CA PRO A 24 2.13 14.54 1.03
C PRO A 24 2.44 15.08 2.44
N ALA A 25 2.78 16.36 2.54
CA ALA A 25 3.02 17.00 3.84
C ALA A 25 1.82 16.87 4.80
N GLY A 26 0.60 16.85 4.26
CA GLY A 26 -0.64 16.71 5.04
C GLY A 26 -0.74 15.44 5.90
N ILE A 27 -0.07 14.34 5.55
CA ILE A 27 -0.08 13.12 6.37
C ILE A 27 1.04 13.08 7.41
N LEU A 28 2.06 13.92 7.30
CA LEU A 28 3.26 13.89 8.16
C LEU A 28 3.09 14.73 9.44
N GLN A 29 1.96 14.55 10.13
CA GLN A 29 1.60 15.33 11.32
C GLN A 29 0.70 14.56 12.30
N GLY A 30 0.48 15.14 13.47
CA GLY A 30 -0.49 14.65 14.47
C GLY A 30 -0.21 13.23 14.93
N ILE A 31 -1.23 12.37 14.86
CA ILE A 31 -1.11 10.97 15.27
C ILE A 31 -0.25 10.14 14.31
N PHE A 32 -0.03 10.60 13.08
CA PHE A 32 0.72 9.85 12.06
C PHE A 32 2.23 10.01 12.23
N PHE A 33 2.72 11.22 12.48
CA PHE A 33 4.15 11.46 12.67
C PHE A 33 4.39 12.63 13.62
N GLY A 34 5.38 12.47 14.49
CA GLY A 34 5.92 13.53 15.34
C GLY A 34 7.40 13.28 15.61
N LYS A 35 8.23 14.31 15.53
CA LYS A 35 9.67 14.19 15.77
C LYS A 35 9.99 13.89 17.23
N ASP A 36 9.29 14.53 18.15
CA ASP A 36 9.62 14.52 19.59
C ASP A 36 8.78 13.52 20.40
N ARG A 37 8.20 12.50 19.74
CA ARG A 37 7.42 11.44 20.40
C ARG A 37 8.12 10.09 20.31
N PRO A 38 7.78 9.12 21.18
CA PRO A 38 8.41 7.81 21.16
C PRO A 38 8.32 7.12 19.79
N ASN A 39 9.44 6.55 19.34
CA ASN A 39 9.55 5.98 18.00
C ASN A 39 8.53 4.89 17.71
N TYR A 40 8.13 4.09 18.71
CA TYR A 40 7.13 3.04 18.51
C TYR A 40 5.79 3.58 18.02
N LEU A 41 5.41 4.83 18.39
CA LEU A 41 4.22 5.48 17.85
C LEU A 41 4.41 5.80 16.36
N ASN A 42 5.58 6.32 15.97
CA ASN A 42 5.89 6.57 14.57
C ASN A 42 5.91 5.28 13.73
N TYR A 43 6.52 4.21 14.24
CA TYR A 43 6.54 2.93 13.56
C TYR A 43 5.13 2.33 13.41
N GLY A 44 4.31 2.40 14.47
CA GLY A 44 2.93 1.89 14.45
C GLY A 44 2.00 2.68 13.52
N SER A 45 2.27 3.96 13.29
CA SER A 45 1.46 4.81 12.40
C SER A 45 2.11 5.01 11.03
N ILE A 46 3.01 5.99 10.87
CA ILE A 46 3.58 6.31 9.55
C ILE A 46 4.47 5.19 9.03
N GLY A 47 5.14 4.45 9.91
CA GLY A 47 5.91 3.26 9.53
C GLY A 47 5.03 2.18 8.90
N TYR A 48 3.87 1.90 9.49
CA TYR A 48 2.87 1.01 8.90
C TYR A 48 2.39 1.51 7.53
N ILE A 49 2.08 2.80 7.39
CA ILE A 49 1.63 3.39 6.12
C ILE A 49 2.76 3.31 5.06
N ILE A 50 4.02 3.54 5.44
CA ILE A 50 5.16 3.34 4.54
C ILE A 50 5.23 1.89 4.07
N GLY A 51 5.09 0.92 4.98
CA GLY A 51 5.03 -0.50 4.63
C GLY A 51 3.85 -0.84 3.71
N HIS A 52 2.69 -0.21 3.94
CA HIS A 52 1.50 -0.36 3.11
C HIS A 52 1.75 0.10 1.67
N GLU A 53 2.28 1.31 1.47
CA GLU A 53 2.57 1.82 0.12
C GLU A 53 3.67 1.03 -0.60
N ILE A 54 4.66 0.50 0.13
CA ILE A 54 5.64 -0.42 -0.44
C ILE A 54 4.96 -1.73 -0.89
N THR A 55 4.04 -2.25 -0.09
CA THR A 55 3.33 -3.50 -0.38
C THR A 55 2.45 -3.39 -1.62
N HIS A 56 1.95 -2.20 -1.96
CA HIS A 56 1.25 -1.97 -3.22
C HIS A 56 2.09 -2.26 -4.47
N GLY A 57 3.43 -2.22 -4.39
CA GLY A 57 4.30 -2.70 -5.48
C GLY A 57 4.29 -4.21 -5.68
N PHE A 58 3.73 -4.96 -4.74
CA PHE A 58 3.74 -6.42 -4.72
C PHE A 58 2.34 -7.02 -4.51
N ASP A 59 1.29 -6.20 -4.48
CA ASP A 59 -0.09 -6.68 -4.44
C ASP A 59 -0.49 -7.37 -5.76
N ASP A 60 -1.74 -7.80 -5.87
CA ASP A 60 -2.25 -8.54 -7.03
C ASP A 60 -2.07 -7.79 -8.36
N LYS A 61 -2.05 -6.45 -8.33
CA LYS A 61 -1.83 -5.58 -9.48
C LYS A 61 -0.38 -5.13 -9.58
N GLY A 62 0.21 -4.62 -8.50
CA GLY A 62 1.57 -4.09 -8.47
C GLY A 62 2.62 -5.09 -8.92
N ARG A 63 2.47 -6.36 -8.53
CA ARG A 63 3.39 -7.44 -8.94
C ARG A 63 3.50 -7.65 -10.45
N GLN A 64 2.55 -7.13 -11.24
CA GLN A 64 2.56 -7.24 -12.70
C GLN A 64 3.49 -6.20 -13.35
N PHE A 65 4.04 -5.26 -12.56
CA PHE A 65 4.92 -4.21 -13.02
C PHE A 65 6.37 -4.47 -12.59
N ASP A 66 7.31 -4.35 -13.52
CA ASP A 66 8.73 -4.44 -13.22
C ASP A 66 9.24 -3.22 -12.44
N LYS A 67 10.53 -3.21 -12.09
CA LYS A 67 11.17 -2.11 -11.36
C LYS A 67 11.10 -0.74 -12.06
N ASN A 68 10.86 -0.72 -13.37
CA ASN A 68 10.77 0.48 -14.19
C ASN A 68 9.32 0.91 -14.47
N GLY A 69 8.33 0.15 -13.97
CA GLY A 69 6.92 0.40 -14.19
C GLY A 69 6.36 -0.15 -15.51
N ASN A 70 7.06 -1.09 -16.14
CA ASN A 70 6.55 -1.81 -17.32
C ASN A 70 5.63 -2.94 -16.89
N ASN A 71 4.47 -3.09 -17.54
CA ASN A 71 3.59 -4.23 -17.33
C ASN A 71 4.17 -5.47 -18.01
N GLU A 72 4.95 -6.24 -17.25
CA GLU A 72 5.69 -7.40 -17.72
C GLU A 72 5.71 -8.46 -16.61
N ASN A 73 5.48 -9.72 -16.97
CA ASN A 73 5.60 -10.80 -16.00
C ASN A 73 7.07 -11.11 -15.72
N TRP A 74 7.56 -10.63 -14.57
CA TRP A 74 8.92 -10.89 -14.08
C TRP A 74 8.99 -12.03 -13.04
N TRP A 75 7.87 -12.73 -12.79
CA TRP A 75 7.81 -13.85 -11.85
C TRP A 75 7.91 -15.19 -12.57
N GLU A 76 8.63 -16.12 -11.95
CA GLU A 76 8.53 -17.53 -12.31
C GLU A 76 7.10 -18.06 -12.10
N ALA A 77 6.66 -18.99 -12.95
CA ALA A 77 5.31 -19.54 -12.91
C ALA A 77 4.98 -20.21 -11.56
N GLU A 78 5.96 -20.84 -10.91
CA GLU A 78 5.77 -21.46 -9.59
C GLU A 78 5.47 -20.40 -8.51
N THR A 79 6.20 -19.28 -8.53
CA THR A 79 6.03 -18.18 -7.58
C THR A 79 4.67 -17.51 -7.77
N ASP A 80 4.23 -17.28 -9.02
CA ASP A 80 2.89 -16.75 -9.34
C ASP A 80 1.79 -17.68 -8.79
N LYS A 81 1.93 -19.00 -8.99
CA LYS A 81 0.99 -19.99 -8.45
C LYS A 81 0.93 -19.96 -6.92
N LYS A 82 2.09 -19.90 -6.24
CA LYS A 82 2.15 -19.82 -4.76
C LYS A 82 1.53 -18.53 -4.23
N PHE A 83 1.77 -17.39 -4.89
CA PHE A 83 1.14 -16.12 -4.54
C PHE A 83 -0.37 -16.19 -4.65
N LYS A 84 -0.88 -16.64 -5.82
CA LYS A 84 -2.32 -16.82 -6.05
C LYS A 84 -2.98 -17.75 -5.05
N ASN A 85 -2.27 -18.76 -4.55
CA ASN A 85 -2.78 -19.63 -3.49
C ASN A 85 -2.85 -18.91 -2.13
N LYS A 86 -1.85 -18.09 -1.79
CA LYS A 86 -1.84 -17.33 -0.52
C LYS A 86 -2.92 -16.25 -0.47
N ILE A 87 -3.16 -15.52 -1.56
CA ILE A 87 -4.16 -14.45 -1.57
C ILE A 87 -5.59 -14.97 -1.32
N LYS A 88 -5.89 -16.25 -1.65
CA LYS A 88 -7.20 -16.86 -1.40
C LYS A 88 -7.59 -16.78 0.08
N CYS A 89 -6.65 -17.00 0.99
CA CYS A 89 -6.91 -16.90 2.43
C CYS A 89 -7.41 -15.51 2.83
N ILE A 90 -6.85 -14.45 2.24
CA ILE A 90 -7.24 -13.06 2.53
C ILE A 90 -8.59 -12.75 1.89
N ILE A 91 -8.83 -13.20 0.65
CA ILE A 91 -10.11 -13.06 -0.03
C ILE A 91 -11.22 -13.71 0.80
N GLU A 92 -11.03 -14.96 1.22
CA GLU A 92 -11.99 -15.72 2.02
C GLU A 92 -12.23 -15.07 3.38
N GLN A 93 -11.16 -14.62 4.07
CA GLN A 93 -11.29 -13.93 5.35
C GLN A 93 -12.17 -12.68 5.25
N TYR A 94 -11.87 -11.78 4.31
CA TYR A 94 -12.57 -10.51 4.21
C TYR A 94 -13.96 -10.64 3.57
N SER A 95 -14.19 -11.67 2.75
CA SER A 95 -15.50 -11.97 2.17
C SER A 95 -16.50 -12.49 3.22
N ASN A 96 -16.01 -12.98 4.36
CA ASN A 96 -16.84 -13.47 5.47
C ASN A 96 -17.14 -12.37 6.52
N TYR A 97 -16.64 -11.15 6.36
CA TYR A 97 -17.01 -10.04 7.23
C TYR A 97 -18.32 -9.37 6.77
N THR A 98 -19.22 -9.15 7.71
CA THR A 98 -20.42 -8.33 7.52
C THR A 98 -20.23 -6.99 8.22
N VAL A 99 -20.66 -5.91 7.57
CA VAL A 99 -20.66 -4.56 8.15
C VAL A 99 -22.11 -4.12 8.29
N ASP A 100 -22.60 -4.10 9.52
CA ASP A 100 -24.03 -3.85 9.81
C ASP A 100 -24.51 -2.50 9.26
N ALA A 101 -23.66 -1.47 9.29
CA ALA A 101 -23.96 -0.12 8.80
C ALA A 101 -24.09 0.01 7.27
N LEU A 102 -23.86 -1.07 6.50
CA LEU A 102 -24.04 -1.10 5.04
C LEU A 102 -25.22 -1.99 4.61
N ASN A 103 -25.91 -2.61 5.57
CA ASN A 103 -27.06 -3.50 5.35
C ASN A 103 -28.41 -2.86 5.71
N GLU A 104 -28.44 -1.55 5.97
CA GLU A 104 -29.65 -0.70 6.02
C GLU A 104 -29.88 0.00 4.67
#